data_AF-A0AA39I974-F1
#
_entry.id   AF-A0AA39I974-F1
#
_cell.length_a   1.000
_cell.length_b   1.000
_cell.length_c   1.000
_cell.angle_alpha   90.00
_cell.angle_beta   90.00
_cell.angle_gamma   90.00
#
_symmetry.space_group_name_H-M   'P 1'
#
loop_
_entity.id
_entity.type
_entity.pdbx_description
1 polymer ?
#
loop_
_entity_poly.entity_id
_entity_poly.type
_entity_poly.pdbx_seq_one_letter_code
_entity_poly.pdbx_strand_id
1 'polypeptide(L)'
;MLSRAAPLLVLLHLLCVYIFPFTHKFSSSVHPCDDFETFVCNEAENGRLGSPFYELRHGYFDMLRDALVKEDDVIIREFKKVLNVSLEISVTFTAREPIANLKLAYHNKSSNSKGEIDATKIRDYSNLLHLKHILENGMINENRMAKQKRIYDEAKEKFLSIMQNTTVLQPAAKAEYLKRFETKRLIIGPQQSALDLDLINATIAKIQTKFFDMKTNITPRKECNQQCIIEHYYHLLQVAYNDTMNGSPLQVKYPDHLLYGTDEYFEVNAFHRQILIMQEGSGIYANSFYVPPSGIYEEIDDIPYGLKQTSLPGIFLDAFFTDLVRFIIINDMEYYERLPGHKCFEEEGVSDHVNHIVASLREEVKMIDTTPPGKFPNNPFNDMQWYLIFIQSNYCEDDASPTSRTLGTRSYFFKQNPTFQKAFGCKPGHRLYTAEKDLCMLY
;
A
#
# COMPACT_ATOMS: atom_id res chain seq x y z
N MET A 1 -12.73 -40.72 -37.82
CA MET A 1 -12.35 -39.38 -38.30
C MET A 1 -12.50 -38.41 -37.14
N LEU A 2 -11.44 -38.20 -36.36
CA LEU A 2 -11.42 -37.24 -35.25
C LEU A 2 -11.28 -35.83 -35.84
N SER A 3 -12.22 -34.95 -35.49
CA SER A 3 -12.35 -33.60 -36.02
C SER A 3 -11.07 -32.79 -35.80
N ARG A 4 -10.41 -32.40 -36.90
CA ARG A 4 -9.21 -31.54 -36.91
C ARG A 4 -9.47 -30.11 -36.40
N ALA A 5 -10.71 -29.77 -36.02
CA ALA A 5 -11.07 -28.45 -35.52
C ALA A 5 -10.86 -28.28 -34.00
N ALA A 6 -10.82 -29.36 -33.23
CA ALA A 6 -10.69 -29.29 -31.77
C ALA A 6 -9.36 -28.69 -31.26
N PRO A 7 -8.18 -29.01 -31.84
CA PRO A 7 -6.92 -28.42 -31.38
C PRO A 7 -6.83 -26.93 -31.72
N LEU A 8 -7.45 -26.51 -32.83
CA LEU A 8 -7.42 -25.11 -33.29
C LEU A 8 -8.28 -24.20 -32.40
N LEU A 9 -9.42 -24.69 -31.92
CA LEU A 9 -10.29 -23.98 -30.98
C LEU A 9 -9.67 -23.84 -29.59
N VAL A 10 -8.96 -24.87 -29.11
CA VAL A 10 -8.21 -24.81 -27.85
C VAL A 10 -7.03 -23.85 -27.97
N LEU A 11 -6.33 -23.84 -29.11
CA LEU A 11 -5.25 -22.87 -29.37
C LEU A 11 -5.78 -21.44 -29.51
N LEU A 12 -6.97 -21.25 -30.10
CA LEU A 12 -7.63 -19.93 -30.19
C LEU A 12 -8.11 -19.44 -28.83
N HIS A 13 -8.64 -20.33 -27.98
CA HIS A 13 -8.99 -19.98 -26.59
C HIS A 13 -7.75 -19.67 -25.77
N LEU A 14 -6.66 -20.42 -25.92
CA LEU A 14 -5.39 -20.10 -25.27
C LEU A 14 -4.84 -18.76 -25.78
N LEU A 15 -4.86 -18.48 -27.09
CA LEU A 15 -4.46 -17.20 -27.65
C LEU A 15 -5.37 -16.03 -27.22
N CYS A 16 -6.68 -16.24 -27.08
CA CYS A 16 -7.61 -15.23 -26.56
C CYS A 16 -7.51 -15.00 -25.05
N VAL A 17 -7.04 -15.99 -24.28
CA VAL A 17 -6.74 -15.82 -22.84
C VAL A 17 -5.38 -15.14 -22.63
N TYR A 18 -4.44 -15.25 -23.59
CA TYR A 18 -3.14 -14.56 -23.53
C TYR A 18 -3.11 -13.18 -24.21
N ILE A 19 -4.16 -12.78 -24.92
CA ILE A 19 -4.40 -11.38 -25.24
C ILE A 19 -5.16 -10.83 -24.04
N PHE A 20 -4.45 -10.32 -23.04
CA PHE A 20 -5.05 -9.42 -22.05
C PHE A 20 -5.00 -8.01 -22.63
N PRO A 21 -5.98 -7.56 -23.43
CA PRO A 21 -6.10 -6.13 -23.65
C PRO A 21 -6.47 -5.55 -22.29
N PHE A 22 -5.87 -4.43 -21.92
CA PHE A 22 -6.34 -3.59 -20.82
C PHE A 22 -7.86 -3.44 -20.92
N THR A 23 -8.64 -4.23 -20.16
CA THR A 23 -10.11 -4.28 -20.29
C THR A 23 -10.79 -3.10 -19.62
N HIS A 24 -10.00 -2.20 -19.05
CA HIS A 24 -10.48 -0.97 -18.44
C HIS A 24 -11.11 -0.06 -19.49
N LYS A 25 -12.40 0.21 -19.34
CA LYS A 25 -13.15 1.11 -20.20
C LYS A 25 -13.30 2.46 -19.54
N PHE A 26 -12.80 3.50 -20.19
CA PHE A 26 -13.07 4.87 -19.78
C PHE A 26 -14.50 5.25 -20.15
N SER A 27 -15.16 6.03 -19.29
CA SER A 27 -16.50 6.50 -19.61
C SER A 27 -16.47 7.45 -20.81
N SER A 28 -17.31 7.16 -21.80
CA SER A 28 -17.57 8.06 -22.93
C SER A 28 -18.66 9.08 -22.66
N SER A 29 -19.37 8.97 -21.52
CA SER A 29 -20.52 9.83 -21.20
C SER A 29 -20.15 11.10 -20.42
N VAL A 30 -18.92 11.19 -19.92
CA VAL A 30 -18.42 12.34 -19.18
C VAL A 30 -17.06 12.79 -19.72
N HIS A 31 -16.84 14.09 -19.75
CA HIS A 31 -15.52 14.64 -20.10
C HIS A 31 -14.60 14.58 -18.86
N PRO A 32 -13.30 14.24 -19.01
CA PRO A 32 -12.37 14.12 -17.88
C PRO A 32 -12.22 15.40 -17.05
N CYS A 33 -12.44 16.57 -17.66
CA CYS A 33 -12.41 17.85 -16.93
C CYS A 33 -13.71 18.20 -16.19
N ASP A 34 -14.79 17.45 -16.38
CA ASP A 34 -16.06 17.68 -15.71
C ASP A 34 -16.28 16.69 -14.56
N ASP A 35 -15.90 15.43 -14.77
CA ASP A 35 -15.99 14.39 -13.75
C ASP A 35 -14.92 13.32 -14.00
N PHE A 36 -13.70 13.55 -13.50
CA PHE A 36 -12.56 12.66 -13.77
C PHE A 36 -12.73 11.29 -13.10
N GLU A 37 -13.37 11.24 -11.95
CA GLU A 37 -13.68 10.01 -11.25
C GLU A 37 -14.62 9.13 -12.06
N THR A 38 -15.76 9.67 -12.50
CA THR A 38 -16.71 8.93 -13.35
C THR A 38 -16.05 8.53 -14.68
N PHE A 39 -15.19 9.40 -15.23
CA PHE A 39 -14.41 9.13 -16.43
C PHE A 39 -13.51 7.89 -16.27
N VAL A 40 -12.71 7.83 -15.21
CA VAL A 40 -11.77 6.73 -14.96
C VAL A 40 -12.51 5.50 -14.43
N CYS A 41 -13.29 5.63 -13.36
CA CYS A 41 -13.86 4.46 -12.68
C CYS A 41 -14.88 3.73 -13.56
N ASN A 42 -15.72 4.47 -14.29
CA ASN A 42 -16.76 3.94 -15.19
C ASN A 42 -17.44 2.68 -14.61
N GLU A 43 -17.98 2.83 -13.39
CA GLU A 43 -18.45 1.69 -12.58
C GLU A 43 -19.42 0.79 -13.33
N ALA A 44 -20.26 1.38 -14.18
CA ALA A 44 -21.26 0.70 -14.98
C ALA A 44 -20.67 -0.37 -15.90
N GLU A 45 -19.48 -0.15 -16.44
CA GLU A 45 -18.85 -1.09 -17.39
C GLU A 45 -17.65 -1.83 -16.81
N ASN A 46 -16.98 -1.27 -15.81
CA ASN A 46 -15.80 -1.87 -15.18
C ASN A 46 -16.14 -2.71 -13.93
N GLY A 47 -17.35 -2.60 -13.37
CA GLY A 47 -17.68 -3.31 -12.13
C GLY A 47 -16.82 -2.87 -10.95
N ARG A 48 -16.52 -1.57 -10.85
CA ARG A 48 -15.72 -0.84 -9.84
C ARG A 48 -14.22 -0.71 -10.10
N LEU A 49 -13.52 -1.72 -10.63
CA LEU A 49 -12.11 -1.58 -11.04
C LEU A 49 -11.81 -2.37 -12.32
N GLY A 50 -11.15 -1.71 -13.28
CA GLY A 50 -10.65 -2.40 -14.46
C GLY A 50 -9.54 -3.39 -14.09
N SER A 51 -9.47 -4.52 -14.79
CA SER A 51 -8.47 -5.59 -14.61
C SER A 51 -7.02 -5.14 -14.38
N PRO A 52 -6.43 -4.19 -15.15
CA PRO A 52 -5.03 -3.79 -14.94
C PRO A 52 -4.81 -3.05 -13.61
N PHE A 53 -5.78 -2.26 -13.19
CA PHE A 53 -5.73 -1.54 -11.91
C PHE A 53 -6.05 -2.48 -10.75
N TYR A 54 -6.94 -3.45 -10.97
CA TYR A 54 -7.16 -4.54 -10.02
C TYR A 54 -5.88 -5.35 -9.81
N GLU A 55 -5.17 -5.74 -10.85
CA GLU A 55 -3.90 -6.49 -10.72
C GLU A 55 -2.80 -5.66 -10.07
N LEU A 56 -2.68 -4.38 -10.41
CA LEU A 56 -1.72 -3.47 -9.74
C LEU A 56 -2.06 -3.26 -8.25
N ARG A 57 -3.35 -3.31 -7.90
CA ARG A 57 -3.88 -3.10 -6.55
C ARG A 57 -3.85 -4.36 -5.68
N HIS A 58 -4.31 -5.47 -6.24
CA HIS A 58 -4.57 -6.73 -5.54
C HIS A 58 -3.56 -7.80 -5.87
N GLY A 59 -2.82 -7.69 -6.97
CA GLY A 59 -1.93 -8.74 -7.46
C GLY A 59 -0.93 -9.23 -6.42
N TYR A 60 -0.36 -8.34 -5.61
CA TYR A 60 0.45 -8.77 -4.49
C TYR A 60 -0.32 -9.56 -3.44
N PHE A 61 -1.49 -9.09 -3.05
CA PHE A 61 -2.29 -9.75 -2.02
C PHE A 61 -2.84 -11.07 -2.49
N ASP A 62 -3.20 -11.17 -3.76
CA ASP A 62 -3.55 -12.42 -4.40
C ASP A 62 -2.34 -13.35 -4.43
N MET A 63 -1.16 -12.87 -4.82
CA MET A 63 0.08 -13.64 -4.76
C MET A 63 0.39 -14.11 -3.34
N LEU A 64 0.28 -13.24 -2.35
CA LEU A 64 0.55 -13.54 -0.95
C LEU A 64 -0.50 -14.49 -0.35
N ARG A 65 -1.78 -14.26 -0.64
CA ARG A 65 -2.88 -15.15 -0.24
C ARG A 65 -2.65 -16.52 -0.85
N ASP A 66 -2.44 -16.59 -2.15
CA ASP A 66 -2.23 -17.84 -2.88
C ASP A 66 -0.98 -18.55 -2.35
N ALA A 67 0.06 -17.79 -2.01
CA ALA A 67 1.26 -18.34 -1.39
C ALA A 67 0.99 -18.90 -0.01
N LEU A 68 0.38 -18.16 0.91
CA LEU A 68 0.06 -18.64 2.27
C LEU A 68 -0.96 -19.80 2.25
N VAL A 69 -1.82 -19.87 1.23
CA VAL A 69 -2.73 -20.99 0.99
C VAL A 69 -1.97 -22.21 0.44
N LYS A 70 -1.03 -22.02 -0.48
CA LYS A 70 -0.17 -23.07 -1.06
C LYS A 70 0.90 -23.56 -0.10
N GLU A 71 1.36 -22.69 0.78
CA GLU A 71 2.36 -22.98 1.79
C GLU A 71 1.73 -23.95 2.78
N ASP A 72 2.08 -25.23 2.61
CA ASP A 72 1.56 -26.34 3.40
C ASP A 72 2.22 -26.38 4.79
N ASP A 73 2.28 -25.22 5.44
CA ASP A 73 2.89 -25.05 6.75
C ASP A 73 2.26 -26.00 7.76
N VAL A 74 3.13 -26.71 8.49
CA VAL A 74 2.73 -27.80 9.37
C VAL A 74 1.92 -27.30 10.57
N ILE A 75 2.19 -26.10 11.09
CA ILE A 75 1.41 -25.52 12.20
C ILE A 75 0.05 -25.06 11.69
N ILE A 76 0.02 -24.35 10.57
CA ILE A 76 -1.26 -23.93 9.93
C ILE A 76 -2.13 -25.14 9.63
N ARG A 77 -1.55 -26.26 9.17
CA ARG A 77 -2.26 -27.53 8.94
C ARG A 77 -2.85 -28.12 10.22
N GLU A 78 -2.16 -28.01 11.36
CA GLU A 78 -2.69 -28.45 12.65
C GLU A 78 -3.86 -27.60 13.12
N PHE A 79 -3.78 -26.28 12.96
CA PHE A 79 -4.93 -25.41 13.23
C PHE A 79 -6.12 -25.81 12.34
N LYS A 80 -5.92 -26.06 11.04
CA LYS A 80 -6.97 -26.55 10.13
C LYS A 80 -7.62 -27.85 10.63
N LYS A 81 -6.85 -28.81 11.17
CA LYS A 81 -7.35 -30.08 11.71
C LYS A 81 -8.27 -29.87 12.93
N VAL A 82 -7.81 -29.09 13.91
CA VAL A 82 -8.58 -28.80 15.13
C VAL A 82 -9.87 -28.05 14.81
N LEU A 83 -9.81 -27.18 13.81
CA LEU A 83 -10.91 -26.32 13.44
C LEU A 83 -11.99 -27.05 12.59
N ASN A 84 -11.66 -28.16 11.92
CA ASN A 84 -12.55 -28.81 10.93
C ASN A 84 -13.14 -27.81 9.90
N VAL A 85 -12.34 -26.79 9.56
CA VAL A 85 -12.74 -25.65 8.73
C VAL A 85 -11.88 -25.53 7.48
N SER A 86 -12.40 -24.85 6.47
CA SER A 86 -11.58 -24.17 5.48
C SER A 86 -10.99 -22.92 6.13
N LEU A 87 -9.67 -22.80 6.14
CA LEU A 87 -8.99 -21.53 6.42
C LEU A 87 -9.26 -20.62 5.23
N GLU A 88 -10.09 -19.62 5.41
CA GLU A 88 -10.24 -18.55 4.42
C GLU A 88 -9.29 -17.44 4.83
N ILE A 89 -8.24 -17.25 4.03
CA ILE A 89 -7.43 -16.04 4.09
C ILE A 89 -8.19 -14.98 3.31
N SER A 90 -9.05 -14.23 3.99
CA SER A 90 -9.74 -13.09 3.38
C SER A 90 -8.88 -11.86 3.57
N VAL A 91 -8.42 -11.28 2.46
CA VAL A 91 -7.83 -9.95 2.46
C VAL A 91 -9.00 -8.97 2.35
N THR A 92 -9.39 -8.37 3.46
CA THR A 92 -10.45 -7.35 3.46
C THR A 92 -9.81 -5.97 3.38
N PHE A 93 -10.20 -5.19 2.38
CA PHE A 93 -9.89 -3.76 2.28
C PHE A 93 -11.03 -2.97 2.91
N THR A 94 -10.73 -2.05 3.82
CA THR A 94 -11.74 -1.09 4.28
C THR A 94 -11.65 0.19 3.46
N ALA A 95 -12.81 0.76 3.09
CA ALA A 95 -12.86 1.96 2.23
C ALA A 95 -12.38 3.26 2.94
N ARG A 96 -12.22 3.23 4.28
CA ARG A 96 -11.75 4.39 5.05
C ARG A 96 -10.24 4.45 5.19
N GLU A 97 -9.60 3.28 5.20
CA GLU A 97 -8.17 3.11 5.31
C GLU A 97 -7.87 1.87 4.47
N PRO A 98 -7.10 1.93 3.37
CA PRO A 98 -6.94 0.77 2.47
C PRO A 98 -6.11 -0.39 3.09
N ILE A 99 -6.20 -0.57 4.40
CA ILE A 99 -5.62 -1.64 5.18
C ILE A 99 -6.13 -2.95 4.61
N ALA A 100 -5.22 -3.76 4.09
CA ALA A 100 -5.50 -5.13 3.77
C ALA A 100 -5.24 -5.94 5.04
N ASN A 101 -6.32 -6.28 5.73
CA ASN A 101 -6.22 -7.16 6.88
C ASN A 101 -6.16 -8.60 6.36
N LEU A 102 -5.07 -9.30 6.68
CA LEU A 102 -5.03 -10.74 6.55
C LEU A 102 -5.93 -11.36 7.62
N LYS A 103 -7.23 -11.46 7.34
CA LYS A 103 -8.16 -12.12 8.24
C LYS A 103 -8.13 -13.62 7.98
N LEU A 104 -7.77 -14.37 9.00
CA LEU A 104 -7.90 -15.81 9.04
C LEU A 104 -9.30 -16.15 9.56
N ALA A 105 -10.28 -16.14 8.65
CA ALA A 105 -11.64 -16.51 8.97
C ALA A 105 -11.78 -18.03 8.93
N TYR A 106 -12.55 -18.59 9.88
CA TYR A 106 -12.92 -20.00 9.86
C TYR A 106 -14.42 -20.18 9.70
N HIS A 107 -14.79 -21.08 8.81
CA HIS A 107 -16.19 -21.50 8.63
C HIS A 107 -16.35 -22.92 9.14
N ASN A 108 -17.04 -23.07 10.27
CA ASN A 108 -17.37 -24.40 10.79
C ASN A 108 -18.38 -25.05 9.85
N LYS A 109 -18.02 -26.17 9.22
CA LYS A 109 -18.90 -26.90 8.29
C LYS A 109 -20.23 -27.34 8.93
N SER A 110 -20.30 -27.47 10.26
CA SER A 110 -21.49 -27.95 10.97
C SER A 110 -22.34 -26.88 11.64
N SER A 111 -21.91 -25.62 11.69
CA SER A 111 -22.67 -24.55 12.35
C SER A 111 -22.56 -23.23 11.58
N ASN A 112 -23.69 -22.57 11.33
CA ASN A 112 -23.75 -21.21 10.76
C ASN A 112 -23.11 -20.13 11.66
N SER A 113 -22.42 -20.52 12.73
CA SER A 113 -21.66 -19.63 13.59
C SER A 113 -20.31 -19.33 12.95
N LYS A 114 -20.17 -18.14 12.37
CA LYS A 114 -18.85 -17.55 12.11
C LYS A 114 -18.24 -17.21 13.47
N GLY A 115 -17.20 -17.94 13.86
CA GLY A 115 -16.28 -17.45 14.88
C GLY A 115 -15.11 -16.77 14.18
N GLU A 116 -14.59 -15.71 14.77
CA GLU A 116 -13.38 -15.05 14.29
C GLU A 116 -12.20 -15.57 15.11
N ILE A 117 -11.14 -16.00 14.43
CA ILE A 117 -9.86 -16.25 15.09
C ILE A 117 -9.17 -14.91 15.22
N ASP A 118 -8.81 -14.58 16.45
CA ASP A 118 -7.95 -13.44 16.73
C ASP A 118 -6.54 -13.71 16.19
N ALA A 119 -6.28 -13.22 14.98
CA ALA A 119 -5.02 -13.37 14.27
C ALA A 119 -3.85 -12.67 14.99
N THR A 120 -4.11 -11.77 15.96
CA THR A 120 -3.04 -11.16 16.77
C THR A 120 -2.20 -12.20 17.49
N LYS A 121 -2.83 -13.29 17.93
CA LYS A 121 -2.19 -14.38 18.70
C LYS A 121 -1.25 -15.25 17.86
N ILE A 122 -1.26 -15.12 16.53
CA ILE A 122 -0.34 -15.81 15.61
C ILE A 122 0.39 -14.87 14.66
N ARG A 123 0.26 -13.55 14.90
CA ARG A 123 0.79 -12.49 14.05
C ARG A 123 2.28 -12.65 13.83
N ASP A 124 3.05 -12.82 14.90
CA ASP A 124 4.51 -12.80 14.79
C ASP A 124 5.06 -14.01 14.02
N TYR A 125 4.40 -15.18 14.15
CA TYR A 125 4.72 -16.34 13.32
C TYR A 125 4.26 -16.16 11.86
N SER A 126 3.08 -15.57 11.64
CA SER A 126 2.58 -15.27 10.31
C SER A 126 3.48 -14.27 9.58
N ASN A 127 4.03 -13.29 10.31
CA ASN A 127 5.02 -12.33 9.82
C ASN A 127 6.31 -13.01 9.37
N LEU A 128 6.75 -14.08 10.06
CA LEU A 128 7.89 -14.88 9.63
C LEU A 128 7.61 -15.66 8.34
N LEU A 129 6.44 -16.30 8.25
CA LEU A 129 6.01 -17.00 7.02
C LEU A 129 5.92 -16.03 5.84
N HIS A 130 5.34 -14.86 6.06
CA HIS A 130 5.26 -13.82 5.05
C HIS A 130 6.64 -13.35 4.59
N LEU A 131 7.54 -13.07 5.53
CA LEU A 131 8.90 -12.64 5.23
C LEU A 131 9.66 -13.72 4.44
N LYS A 132 9.55 -14.99 4.87
CA LYS A 132 10.10 -16.13 4.14
C LYS A 132 9.60 -16.13 2.69
N HIS A 133 8.30 -15.99 2.48
CA HIS A 133 7.70 -15.96 1.15
C HIS A 133 8.25 -14.81 0.27
N ILE A 134 8.31 -13.59 0.83
CA ILE A 134 8.88 -12.43 0.14
C ILE A 134 10.30 -12.73 -0.36
N LEU A 135 11.12 -13.35 0.48
CA LEU A 135 12.51 -13.68 0.14
C LEU A 135 12.61 -14.83 -0.88
N GLU A 136 11.84 -15.90 -0.71
CA GLU A 136 11.81 -17.05 -1.64
C GLU A 136 11.41 -16.63 -3.07
N ASN A 137 10.56 -15.61 -3.19
CA ASN A 137 10.08 -15.12 -4.48
C ASN A 137 10.92 -13.96 -5.03
N GLY A 138 12.05 -13.65 -4.38
CA GLY A 138 12.95 -12.57 -4.80
C GLY A 138 12.28 -11.19 -4.83
N MET A 139 11.20 -11.02 -4.05
CA MET A 139 10.43 -9.77 -4.00
C MET A 139 11.27 -8.64 -3.42
N ILE A 140 12.12 -8.96 -2.43
CA ILE A 140 13.22 -8.10 -2.00
C ILE A 140 14.49 -8.58 -2.71
N ASN A 141 15.03 -7.77 -3.60
CA ASN A 141 16.36 -7.98 -4.15
C ASN A 141 17.16 -6.67 -4.19
N GLU A 142 18.48 -6.79 -4.22
CA GLU A 142 19.40 -5.65 -4.13
C GLU A 142 19.17 -4.61 -5.24
N ASN A 143 18.87 -5.06 -6.47
CA ASN A 143 18.62 -4.16 -7.59
C ASN A 143 17.37 -3.30 -7.36
N ARG A 144 16.29 -3.89 -6.84
CA ARG A 144 15.05 -3.16 -6.52
C ARG A 144 15.27 -2.21 -5.35
N MET A 145 15.96 -2.63 -4.30
CA MET A 145 16.29 -1.76 -3.17
C MET A 145 17.18 -0.58 -3.61
N ALA A 146 18.18 -0.83 -4.46
CA ALA A 146 19.05 0.21 -5.01
C ALA A 146 18.26 1.22 -5.87
N LYS A 147 17.31 0.73 -6.68
CA LYS A 147 16.42 1.59 -7.48
C LYS A 147 15.54 2.48 -6.58
N GLN A 148 14.92 1.91 -5.54
CA GLN A 148 14.13 2.68 -4.58
C GLN A 148 14.96 3.72 -3.85
N LYS A 149 16.18 3.36 -3.43
CA LYS A 149 17.11 4.30 -2.81
C LYS A 149 17.44 5.46 -3.75
N ARG A 150 17.72 5.19 -5.03
CA ARG A 150 17.98 6.23 -6.02
C ARG A 150 16.79 7.19 -6.15
N ILE A 151 15.57 6.64 -6.25
CA ILE A 151 14.35 7.44 -6.35
C ILE A 151 14.12 8.27 -5.07
N TYR A 152 14.39 7.70 -3.89
CA TYR A 152 14.39 8.46 -2.63
C TYR A 152 15.37 9.62 -2.67
N ASP A 153 16.61 9.38 -3.12
CA ASP A 153 17.64 10.41 -3.18
C ASP A 153 17.22 11.54 -4.14
N GLU A 154 16.67 11.22 -5.32
CA GLU A 154 16.13 12.19 -6.28
C GLU A 154 14.97 13.02 -5.69
N ALA A 155 14.01 12.35 -5.04
CA ALA A 155 12.90 13.03 -4.37
C ALA A 155 13.39 13.91 -3.19
N LYS A 156 14.40 13.44 -2.46
CA LYS A 156 14.99 14.15 -1.31
C LYS A 156 15.66 15.43 -1.77
N GLU A 157 16.47 15.37 -2.84
CA GLU A 157 17.10 16.55 -3.43
C GLU A 157 16.07 17.57 -3.91
N LYS A 158 15.02 17.10 -4.59
CA LYS A 158 13.91 17.94 -5.05
C LYS A 158 13.20 18.63 -3.88
N PHE A 159 12.88 17.88 -2.83
CA PHE A 159 12.24 18.42 -1.63
C PHE A 159 13.13 19.43 -0.90
N LEU A 160 14.42 19.14 -0.73
CA LEU A 160 15.37 20.08 -0.13
C LEU A 160 15.45 21.40 -0.92
N SER A 161 15.43 21.33 -2.26
CA SER A 161 15.39 22.52 -3.12
C SER A 161 14.12 23.36 -2.89
N ILE A 162 12.96 22.70 -2.72
CA ILE A 162 11.70 23.38 -2.38
C ILE A 162 11.83 24.05 -1.01
N MET A 163 12.35 23.34 0.00
CA MET A 163 12.49 23.86 1.35
C MET A 163 13.49 25.03 1.46
N GLN A 164 14.53 25.04 0.63
CA GLN A 164 15.44 26.19 0.56
C GLN A 164 14.69 27.44 0.08
N ASN A 165 13.85 27.30 -0.93
CA ASN A 165 13.16 28.42 -1.59
C ASN A 165 11.82 28.82 -0.92
N THR A 166 11.21 27.95 -0.13
CA THR A 166 9.88 28.23 0.44
C THR A 166 9.89 29.40 1.42
N THR A 167 8.84 30.22 1.44
CA THR A 167 8.65 31.30 2.42
C THR A 167 7.73 30.89 3.57
N VAL A 168 7.32 29.62 3.60
CA VAL A 168 6.32 29.05 4.52
C VAL A 168 6.88 28.71 5.88
N LEU A 169 8.20 28.73 6.05
CA LEU A 169 8.82 28.59 7.35
C LEU A 169 9.64 29.83 7.66
N GLN A 170 9.51 30.32 8.88
CA GLN A 170 10.44 31.32 9.42
C GLN A 170 11.87 30.77 9.40
N PRO A 171 12.91 31.62 9.20
CA PRO A 171 14.28 31.15 9.01
C PRO A 171 14.79 30.18 10.09
N ALA A 172 14.45 30.42 11.36
CA ALA A 172 14.84 29.55 12.47
C ALA A 172 14.17 28.17 12.40
N ALA A 173 12.84 28.13 12.23
CA ALA A 173 12.08 26.89 12.08
C ALA A 173 12.50 26.10 10.84
N LYS A 174 12.81 26.79 9.74
CA LYS A 174 13.37 26.17 8.52
C LYS A 174 14.70 25.50 8.79
N ALA A 175 15.64 26.19 9.44
CA ALA A 175 16.95 25.64 9.77
C ALA A 175 16.84 24.42 10.69
N GLU A 176 15.95 24.48 11.69
CA GLU A 176 15.65 23.35 12.57
C GLU A 176 15.07 22.15 11.81
N TYR A 177 14.05 22.39 10.97
CA TYR A 177 13.43 21.34 10.17
C TYR A 177 14.43 20.69 9.23
N LEU A 178 15.22 21.48 8.48
CA LEU A 178 16.23 20.96 7.56
C LEU A 178 17.26 20.09 8.29
N LYS A 179 17.74 20.53 9.45
CA LYS A 179 18.66 19.74 10.29
C LYS A 179 18.01 18.41 10.70
N ARG A 180 16.75 18.42 11.15
CA ARG A 180 16.02 17.20 11.50
C ARG A 180 15.86 16.28 10.30
N PHE A 181 15.40 16.81 9.16
CA PHE A 181 15.14 16.06 7.94
C PHE A 181 16.42 15.42 7.37
N GLU A 182 17.55 16.12 7.42
CA GLU A 182 18.84 15.59 6.98
C GLU A 182 19.28 14.36 7.77
N THR A 183 18.95 14.29 9.05
CA THR A 183 19.27 13.14 9.93
C THR A 183 18.34 11.94 9.73
N LYS A 184 17.23 12.10 8.99
CA LYS A 184 16.31 10.99 8.75
C LYS A 184 16.94 9.95 7.84
N ARG A 185 16.82 8.70 8.27
CA ARG A 185 17.32 7.53 7.53
C ARG A 185 16.24 7.00 6.59
N LEU A 186 16.64 6.46 5.45
CA LEU A 186 15.77 5.60 4.65
C LEU A 186 15.97 4.16 5.11
N ILE A 187 14.87 3.45 5.39
CA ILE A 187 14.86 2.02 5.66
C ILE A 187 13.96 1.37 4.62
N ILE A 188 14.51 0.44 3.83
CA ILE A 188 13.76 -0.28 2.80
C ILE A 188 13.61 -1.73 3.24
N GLY A 189 12.36 -2.18 3.34
CA GLY A 189 12.04 -3.54 3.71
C GLY A 189 12.47 -3.89 5.14
N PRO A 190 12.62 -5.19 5.44
CA PRO A 190 12.93 -5.66 6.77
C PRO A 190 14.41 -5.40 7.12
N GLN A 191 14.79 -5.57 8.39
CA GLN A 191 16.19 -5.45 8.81
C GLN A 191 17.11 -6.44 8.09
N GLN A 192 18.42 -6.14 8.03
CA GLN A 192 19.41 -6.99 7.35
C GLN A 192 19.38 -8.46 7.82
N SER A 193 19.21 -8.72 9.12
CA SER A 193 19.11 -10.10 9.62
C SER A 193 17.84 -10.82 9.16
N ALA A 194 16.80 -10.05 8.83
CA ALA A 194 15.55 -10.51 8.24
C ALA A 194 15.60 -10.57 6.70
N LEU A 195 16.78 -10.39 6.07
CA LEU A 195 17.03 -10.70 4.66
C LEU A 195 17.71 -12.07 4.48
N ASP A 196 18.10 -12.73 5.56
CA ASP A 196 18.73 -14.04 5.55
C ASP A 196 17.65 -15.14 5.54
N LEU A 197 17.35 -15.65 4.34
CA LEU A 197 16.35 -16.70 4.13
C LEU A 197 16.71 -17.99 4.89
N ASP A 198 17.99 -18.33 5.01
CA ASP A 198 18.42 -19.53 5.74
C ASP A 198 18.17 -19.37 7.24
N LEU A 199 18.47 -18.19 7.80
CA LEU A 199 18.16 -17.86 9.19
C LEU A 199 16.64 -17.89 9.46
N ILE A 200 15.83 -17.40 8.54
CA ILE A 200 14.36 -17.43 8.64
C ILE A 200 13.85 -18.86 8.60
N ASN A 201 14.30 -19.67 7.64
CA ASN A 201 13.95 -21.08 7.53
C ASN A 201 14.34 -21.86 8.80
N ALA A 202 15.56 -21.64 9.31
CA ALA A 202 16.03 -22.25 10.54
C ALA A 202 15.19 -21.82 11.76
N THR A 203 14.75 -20.55 11.80
CA THR A 203 13.91 -20.03 12.88
C THR A 203 12.51 -20.65 12.83
N ILE A 204 11.88 -20.70 11.66
CA ILE A 204 10.58 -21.36 11.45
C ILE A 204 10.65 -22.83 11.87
N ALA A 205 11.69 -23.57 11.46
CA ALA A 205 11.87 -24.98 11.81
C ALA A 205 12.03 -25.20 13.33
N LYS A 206 12.72 -24.30 14.04
CA LYS A 206 12.83 -24.33 15.52
C LYS A 206 11.48 -24.11 16.20
N ILE A 207 10.72 -23.10 15.73
CA ILE A 207 9.37 -22.81 16.25
C ILE A 207 8.45 -24.02 16.03
N GLN A 208 8.46 -24.60 14.82
CA GLN A 208 7.68 -25.79 14.49
C GLN A 208 8.04 -26.97 15.39
N THR A 209 9.32 -27.34 15.48
CA THR A 209 9.79 -28.42 16.36
C THR A 209 9.29 -28.23 17.79
N LYS A 210 9.50 -27.04 18.36
CA LYS A 210 9.10 -26.72 19.73
C LYS A 210 7.58 -26.74 19.93
N PHE A 211 6.82 -26.22 18.98
CA PHE A 211 5.36 -26.28 19.01
C PHE A 211 4.87 -27.73 19.07
N PHE A 212 5.40 -28.61 18.21
CA PHE A 212 5.00 -30.03 18.18
C PHE A 212 5.46 -30.81 19.41
N ASP A 213 6.65 -30.52 19.94
CA ASP A 213 7.12 -31.09 21.20
C ASP A 213 6.18 -30.73 22.36
N MET A 214 5.79 -29.46 22.48
CA MET A 214 4.86 -29.03 23.52
C MET A 214 3.46 -29.56 23.30
N LYS A 215 2.95 -29.59 22.06
CA LYS A 215 1.65 -30.18 21.73
C LYS A 215 1.55 -31.65 22.12
N THR A 216 2.65 -32.40 21.96
CA THR A 216 2.72 -33.82 22.34
C THR A 216 2.72 -34.01 23.86
N ASN A 217 3.39 -33.13 24.59
CA ASN A 217 3.60 -33.26 26.03
C ASN A 217 2.58 -32.53 26.90
N ILE A 218 1.91 -31.51 26.37
CA ILE A 218 0.96 -30.66 27.09
C ILE A 218 -0.44 -30.89 26.52
N THR A 219 -1.15 -31.83 27.14
CA THR A 219 -2.54 -32.13 26.76
C THR A 219 -3.47 -31.00 27.18
N PRO A 220 -4.45 -30.62 26.33
CA PRO A 220 -5.55 -29.76 26.74
C PRO A 220 -6.27 -30.32 27.98
N ARG A 221 -7.00 -29.47 28.71
CA ARG A 221 -7.84 -29.93 29.83
C ARG A 221 -8.83 -30.98 29.33
N LYS A 222 -9.15 -32.00 30.15
CA LYS A 222 -10.01 -33.15 29.77
C LYS A 222 -11.42 -32.76 29.30
N GLU A 223 -11.90 -31.56 29.63
CA GLU A 223 -13.23 -31.02 29.28
C GLU A 223 -13.13 -29.77 28.37
N CYS A 224 -12.14 -29.75 27.47
CA CYS A 224 -11.87 -28.59 26.61
C CYS A 224 -12.75 -28.62 25.35
N ASN A 225 -13.60 -27.60 25.18
CA ASN A 225 -14.34 -27.39 23.93
C ASN A 225 -13.40 -26.92 22.80
N GLN A 226 -13.91 -26.82 21.57
CA GLN A 226 -13.09 -26.47 20.40
C GLN A 226 -12.36 -25.13 20.57
N GLN A 227 -13.04 -24.11 21.11
CA GLN A 227 -12.44 -22.79 21.41
C GLN A 227 -11.27 -22.89 22.39
N CYS A 228 -11.42 -23.68 23.45
CA CYS A 228 -10.37 -23.94 24.42
C CYS A 228 -9.15 -24.65 23.78
N ILE A 229 -9.36 -25.57 22.82
CA ILE A 229 -8.23 -26.25 22.13
C ILE A 229 -7.48 -25.25 21.24
N ILE A 230 -8.21 -24.37 20.56
CA ILE A 230 -7.64 -23.29 19.74
C ILE A 230 -6.78 -22.36 20.61
N GLU A 231 -7.32 -21.90 21.74
CA GLU A 231 -6.60 -21.05 22.69
C GLU A 231 -5.36 -21.75 23.26
N HIS A 232 -5.47 -23.04 23.54
CA HIS A 232 -4.32 -23.85 23.94
C HIS A 232 -3.24 -23.85 22.86
N TYR A 233 -3.60 -24.08 21.60
CA TYR A 233 -2.63 -24.10 20.50
C TYR A 233 -1.98 -22.74 20.27
N TYR A 234 -2.73 -21.64 20.43
CA TYR A 234 -2.16 -20.29 20.42
C TYR A 234 -1.12 -20.10 21.51
N HIS A 235 -1.45 -20.53 22.73
CA HIS A 235 -0.51 -20.44 23.83
C HIS A 235 0.77 -21.23 23.53
N LEU A 236 0.66 -22.45 22.99
CA LEU A 236 1.81 -23.25 22.60
C LEU A 236 2.65 -22.57 21.51
N LEU A 237 2.02 -22.01 20.48
CA LEU A 237 2.73 -21.30 19.41
C LEU A 237 3.43 -20.05 19.94
N GLN A 238 2.78 -19.26 20.78
CA GLN A 238 3.38 -18.07 21.38
C GLN A 238 4.58 -18.41 22.26
N VAL A 239 4.50 -19.47 23.07
CA VAL A 239 5.63 -19.93 23.88
C VAL A 239 6.77 -20.43 22.98
N ALA A 240 6.46 -21.19 21.92
CA ALA A 240 7.46 -21.66 20.97
C ALA A 240 8.18 -20.50 20.28
N TYR A 241 7.42 -19.49 19.84
CA TYR A 241 7.92 -18.28 19.23
C TYR A 241 8.81 -17.49 20.20
N ASN A 242 8.28 -17.12 21.37
CA ASN A 242 9.00 -16.30 22.35
C ASN A 242 10.32 -16.94 22.77
N ASP A 243 10.30 -18.24 23.04
CA ASP A 243 11.50 -18.94 23.46
C ASP A 243 12.54 -19.07 22.33
N THR A 244 12.08 -19.20 21.09
CA THR A 244 13.00 -19.26 19.93
C THR A 244 13.58 -17.88 19.63
N MET A 245 12.78 -16.82 19.77
CA MET A 245 13.19 -15.46 19.49
C MET A 245 14.06 -14.86 20.61
N ASN A 246 13.96 -15.37 21.83
CA ASN A 246 14.81 -14.94 22.94
C ASN A 246 16.28 -15.29 22.66
N GLY A 247 17.10 -14.27 22.38
CA GLY A 247 18.51 -14.43 22.00
C GLY A 247 18.73 -14.77 20.52
N SER A 248 17.68 -14.76 19.69
CA SER A 248 17.83 -14.92 18.24
C SER A 248 18.52 -13.70 17.62
N PRO A 249 19.43 -13.89 16.64
CA PRO A 249 19.94 -12.78 15.84
C PRO A 249 18.87 -12.23 14.87
N LEU A 250 17.80 -12.98 14.63
CA LEU A 250 16.67 -12.55 13.81
C LEU A 250 15.83 -11.55 14.59
N GLN A 251 15.74 -10.32 14.07
CA GLN A 251 14.86 -9.30 14.61
C GLN A 251 13.77 -8.98 13.59
N VAL A 252 12.65 -9.69 13.69
CA VAL A 252 11.42 -9.34 12.96
C VAL A 252 10.60 -8.42 13.85
N LYS A 253 11.11 -7.22 14.08
CA LYS A 253 10.31 -6.14 14.65
C LYS A 253 9.81 -5.29 13.51
N TYR A 254 8.51 -5.12 13.40
CA TYR A 254 7.92 -4.09 12.54
C TYR A 254 7.66 -2.83 13.40
N PRO A 255 7.57 -1.65 12.78
CA PRO A 255 7.07 -0.43 13.42
C PRO A 255 5.81 -0.70 14.29
N ASP A 256 5.86 -0.47 15.61
CA ASP A 256 4.68 -0.66 16.48
C ASP A 256 3.50 0.29 16.12
N HIS A 257 3.76 1.38 15.41
CA HIS A 257 2.77 2.38 14.99
C HIS A 257 2.28 2.24 13.54
N LEU A 258 2.57 1.11 12.89
CA LEU A 258 1.77 0.62 11.74
C LEU A 258 0.33 0.23 12.14
N LEU A 259 -0.06 0.54 13.38
CA LEU A 259 -1.31 0.24 14.03
C LEU A 259 -2.00 1.57 14.36
N TYR A 260 -2.45 2.31 13.34
CA TYR A 260 -3.45 3.37 13.55
C TYR A 260 -4.81 2.70 13.68
N GLY A 261 -4.93 1.91 14.73
CA GLY A 261 -6.03 1.01 15.00
C GLY A 261 -5.65 0.25 16.25
N THR A 262 -6.56 0.17 17.21
CA THR A 262 -6.42 -0.60 18.45
C THR A 262 -5.75 -1.96 18.17
N ASP A 263 -4.54 -2.18 18.70
CA ASP A 263 -3.84 -3.43 18.98
C ASP A 263 -3.80 -4.61 17.96
N GLU A 264 -4.37 -4.57 16.75
CA GLU A 264 -4.84 -5.84 16.17
C GLU A 264 -4.38 -6.35 14.78
N TYR A 265 -3.59 -5.66 13.93
CA TYR A 265 -3.37 -6.21 12.56
C TYR A 265 -1.98 -6.03 11.96
N PHE A 266 -1.61 -6.97 11.09
CA PHE A 266 -0.55 -6.78 10.10
C PHE A 266 -1.15 -5.94 8.98
N GLU A 267 -1.02 -4.62 9.08
CA GLU A 267 -1.49 -3.68 8.06
C GLU A 267 -0.48 -3.64 6.92
N VAL A 268 -0.60 -4.57 5.98
CA VAL A 268 -0.07 -4.32 4.65
C VAL A 268 -1.20 -3.67 3.91
N ASN A 269 -1.01 -2.42 3.54
CA ASN A 269 -1.92 -1.74 2.66
C ASN A 269 -1.23 -1.75 1.27
N ALA A 270 -1.87 -2.28 0.23
CA ALA A 270 -1.32 -2.25 -1.15
C ALA A 270 -1.18 -0.81 -1.67
N PHE A 271 -1.96 0.10 -1.09
CA PHE A 271 -1.86 1.54 -1.25
C PHE A 271 -0.93 2.20 -0.25
N HIS A 272 -0.40 1.50 0.77
CA HIS A 272 0.78 1.94 1.50
C HIS A 272 2.06 1.66 0.69
N ARG A 273 2.00 2.10 -0.56
CA ARG A 273 2.83 3.19 -1.06
C ARG A 273 2.85 4.43 -0.12
N GLN A 274 3.00 4.24 1.19
CA GLN A 274 3.20 5.31 2.17
C GLN A 274 4.47 4.96 2.91
N ILE A 275 5.44 5.85 2.79
CA ILE A 275 6.63 5.77 3.62
C ILE A 275 6.21 6.18 5.01
N LEU A 276 6.46 5.31 5.96
CA LEU A 276 6.13 5.62 7.34
C LEU A 276 7.15 6.59 7.89
N ILE A 277 6.64 7.65 8.49
CA ILE A 277 7.45 8.62 9.22
C ILE A 277 7.57 8.13 10.65
N MET A 278 8.69 7.51 10.94
CA MET A 278 8.91 6.81 12.20
C MET A 278 9.25 7.79 13.33
N GLN A 279 8.45 7.77 14.41
CA GLN A 279 8.62 8.65 15.57
C GLN A 279 9.79 8.26 16.49
N GLU A 280 10.24 9.21 17.30
CA GLU A 280 11.20 9.00 18.40
C GLU A 280 10.57 8.06 19.44
N GLY A 281 11.01 6.80 19.46
CA GLY A 281 10.38 5.74 20.26
C GLY A 281 10.16 4.44 19.49
N SER A 282 10.23 4.49 18.15
CA SER A 282 10.03 3.32 17.28
C SER A 282 11.22 2.35 17.23
N GLY A 283 12.02 2.31 18.31
CA GLY A 283 13.23 1.54 18.44
C GLY A 283 14.22 1.76 17.28
N ILE A 284 14.62 0.67 16.65
CA ILE A 284 15.55 0.61 15.50
C ILE A 284 15.14 1.49 14.31
N TYR A 285 13.85 1.75 14.17
CA TYR A 285 13.28 2.55 13.08
C TYR A 285 13.13 4.02 13.44
N ALA A 286 13.44 4.43 14.66
CA ALA A 286 13.30 5.84 15.06
C ALA A 286 14.04 6.76 14.08
N ASN A 287 13.40 7.92 13.81
CA ASN A 287 13.90 8.95 12.90
C ASN A 287 14.20 8.41 11.48
N SER A 288 13.25 7.71 10.89
CA SER A 288 13.39 7.17 9.54
C SER A 288 12.12 7.31 8.69
N PHE A 289 12.35 7.19 7.40
CA PHE A 289 11.39 6.95 6.34
C PHE A 289 11.43 5.45 6.04
N TYR A 290 10.38 4.71 6.40
CA TYR A 290 10.31 3.26 6.20
C TYR A 290 9.46 2.91 4.97
N VAL A 291 10.07 2.21 4.00
CA VAL A 291 9.40 1.65 2.82
C VAL A 291 9.11 0.18 3.10
N PRO A 292 7.84 -0.25 3.17
CA PRO A 292 7.51 -1.65 3.42
C PRO A 292 7.96 -2.55 2.26
N PRO A 293 8.12 -3.87 2.48
CA PRO A 293 8.44 -4.84 1.43
C PRO A 293 7.43 -4.84 0.28
N SER A 294 6.17 -4.49 0.57
CA SER A 294 5.13 -4.30 -0.42
C SER A 294 5.40 -3.12 -1.36
N GLY A 295 6.20 -2.12 -0.98
CA GLY A 295 6.59 -1.05 -1.90
C GLY A 295 7.51 -1.51 -3.04
N ILE A 296 8.01 -2.76 -3.01
CA ILE A 296 9.10 -3.28 -3.86
C ILE A 296 8.57 -4.13 -5.04
N TYR A 297 7.38 -3.81 -5.55
CA TYR A 297 6.81 -4.56 -6.67
C TYR A 297 7.53 -4.36 -8.00
N GLU A 298 7.41 -5.40 -8.82
CA GLU A 298 7.99 -5.55 -10.14
C GLU A 298 7.44 -4.49 -11.10
N GLU A 299 8.31 -3.99 -11.97
CA GLU A 299 7.83 -3.28 -13.16
C GLU A 299 7.06 -4.29 -13.99
N ILE A 300 5.76 -4.10 -14.14
CA ILE A 300 5.03 -4.82 -15.18
C ILE A 300 5.61 -4.30 -16.49
N ASP A 301 6.39 -5.12 -17.19
CA ASP A 301 7.12 -4.68 -18.38
C ASP A 301 6.19 -4.14 -19.49
N ASP A 302 4.92 -4.53 -19.45
CA ASP A 302 3.90 -4.21 -20.45
C ASP A 302 2.92 -3.08 -20.07
N ILE A 303 3.19 -2.30 -19.00
CA ILE A 303 2.36 -1.12 -18.68
C ILE A 303 2.94 0.19 -19.22
N PRO A 304 2.09 1.19 -19.57
CA PRO A 304 2.52 2.54 -19.94
C PRO A 304 3.61 3.10 -19.00
N TYR A 305 4.58 3.84 -19.55
CA TYR A 305 5.71 4.35 -18.78
C TYR A 305 5.24 5.27 -17.65
N GLY A 306 4.18 6.05 -17.89
CA GLY A 306 3.45 6.76 -16.84
C GLY A 306 3.11 5.84 -15.67
N LEU A 307 2.50 4.67 -15.93
CA LEU A 307 2.19 3.66 -14.91
C LEU A 307 3.44 3.06 -14.25
N LYS A 308 4.55 2.89 -14.98
CA LYS A 308 5.83 2.43 -14.41
C LYS A 308 6.45 3.45 -13.44
N GLN A 309 6.26 4.74 -13.70
CA GLN A 309 6.77 5.84 -12.87
C GLN A 309 5.85 6.20 -11.69
N THR A 310 4.54 5.85 -11.76
CA THR A 310 3.51 6.22 -10.77
C THR A 310 3.76 5.81 -9.31
N SER A 311 4.85 5.13 -8.97
CA SER A 311 4.89 4.35 -7.74
C SER A 311 5.94 4.68 -6.73
N LEU A 312 6.83 5.66 -6.90
CA LEU A 312 7.86 5.88 -5.88
C LEU A 312 8.19 7.37 -5.61
N PRO A 313 8.51 8.22 -6.61
CA PRO A 313 8.91 9.60 -6.31
C PRO A 313 7.81 10.38 -5.58
N GLY A 314 6.56 10.25 -6.02
CA GLY A 314 5.39 10.84 -5.37
C GLY A 314 5.20 10.45 -3.93
N ILE A 315 5.39 9.17 -3.64
CA ILE A 315 5.26 8.65 -2.28
C ILE A 315 6.31 9.26 -1.37
N PHE A 316 7.56 9.35 -1.86
CA PHE A 316 8.64 10.02 -1.13
C PHE A 316 8.30 11.48 -0.87
N LEU A 317 7.87 12.21 -1.89
CA LEU A 317 7.47 13.61 -1.74
C LEU A 317 6.29 13.76 -0.78
N ASP A 318 5.27 12.91 -0.89
CA ASP A 318 4.12 12.91 0.01
C ASP A 318 4.55 12.74 1.46
N ALA A 319 5.36 11.72 1.74
CA ALA A 319 5.90 11.49 3.08
C ALA A 319 6.78 12.63 3.59
N PHE A 320 7.54 13.29 2.72
CA PHE A 320 8.35 14.45 3.11
C PHE A 320 7.45 15.66 3.46
N PHE A 321 6.43 15.93 2.66
CA PHE A 321 5.46 16.99 2.95
C PHE A 321 4.60 16.67 4.18
N THR A 322 4.19 15.42 4.39
CA THR A 322 3.51 14.99 5.62
C THR A 322 4.41 15.19 6.84
N ASP A 323 5.70 14.86 6.76
CA ASP A 323 6.67 15.09 7.84
C ASP A 323 6.84 16.58 8.15
N LEU A 324 6.91 17.42 7.11
CA LEU A 324 6.93 18.88 7.26
C LEU A 324 5.67 19.42 7.92
N VAL A 325 4.47 19.03 7.46
CA VAL A 325 3.20 19.48 8.07
C VAL A 325 3.14 19.07 9.54
N ARG A 326 3.52 17.83 9.87
CA ARG A 326 3.60 17.35 11.26
C ARG A 326 4.57 18.21 12.08
N PHE A 327 5.73 18.55 11.54
CA PHE A 327 6.68 19.44 12.20
C PHE A 327 6.04 20.82 12.48
N ILE A 328 5.36 21.43 11.51
CA ILE A 328 4.73 22.74 11.69
C ILE A 328 3.64 22.66 12.77
N ILE A 329 2.72 21.69 12.67
CA ILE A 329 1.59 21.56 13.61
C ILE A 329 2.08 21.35 15.05
N ILE A 330 3.10 20.50 15.25
CA ILE A 330 3.63 20.20 16.58
C ILE A 330 4.31 21.42 17.21
N ASN A 331 4.98 22.25 16.41
CA ASN A 331 5.74 23.39 16.93
C ASN A 331 4.92 24.68 17.01
N ASP A 332 3.98 24.89 16.09
CA ASP A 332 3.18 26.11 15.99
C ASP A 332 1.89 25.90 15.17
N MET A 333 0.87 25.30 15.81
CA MET A 333 -0.44 25.06 15.19
C MET A 333 -1.13 26.36 14.76
N GLU A 334 -1.02 27.43 15.54
CA GLU A 334 -1.62 28.74 15.21
C GLU A 334 -0.95 29.34 13.96
N TYR A 335 0.36 29.13 13.77
CA TYR A 335 1.02 29.50 12.53
C TYR A 335 0.52 28.69 11.33
N TYR A 336 0.34 27.38 11.49
CA TYR A 336 -0.20 26.52 10.43
C TYR A 336 -1.58 27.01 9.95
N GLU A 337 -2.49 27.30 10.88
CA GLU A 337 -3.84 27.81 10.59
C GLU A 337 -3.82 29.18 9.89
N ARG A 338 -2.73 29.94 10.02
CA ARG A 338 -2.56 31.24 9.37
C ARG A 338 -1.93 31.17 7.98
N LEU A 339 -1.44 30.01 7.55
CA LEU A 339 -0.83 29.87 6.22
C LEU A 339 -1.86 30.20 5.12
N PRO A 340 -1.56 31.09 4.16
CA PRO A 340 -2.49 31.46 3.10
C PRO A 340 -2.99 30.25 2.30
N GLY A 341 -2.11 29.29 2.05
CA GLY A 341 -2.47 28.03 1.40
C GLY A 341 -3.52 27.26 2.21
N HIS A 342 -3.29 27.08 3.51
CA HIS A 342 -4.23 26.38 4.39
C HIS A 342 -5.60 27.05 4.42
N LYS A 343 -5.66 28.38 4.58
CA LYS A 343 -6.92 29.13 4.52
C LYS A 343 -7.66 28.96 3.18
N CYS A 344 -6.93 28.99 2.08
CA CYS A 344 -7.50 28.74 0.75
C CYS A 344 -8.14 27.35 0.65
N PHE A 345 -7.51 26.31 1.23
CA PHE A 345 -8.09 24.97 1.28
C PHE A 345 -9.31 24.90 2.23
N GLU A 346 -9.24 25.54 3.39
CA GLU A 346 -10.34 25.61 4.36
C GLU A 346 -11.59 26.29 3.77
N GLU A 347 -11.41 27.41 3.07
CA GLU A 347 -12.49 28.15 2.39
C GLU A 347 -13.20 27.30 1.32
N GLU A 348 -12.49 26.35 0.70
CA GLU A 348 -13.05 25.41 -0.27
C GLU A 348 -13.62 24.14 0.40
N GLY A 349 -13.67 24.10 1.74
CA GLY A 349 -14.22 22.99 2.52
C GLY A 349 -13.36 21.73 2.49
N VAL A 350 -12.07 21.88 2.20
CA VAL A 350 -11.11 20.78 2.06
C VAL A 350 -10.40 20.54 3.40
N SER A 351 -10.33 19.28 3.82
CA SER A 351 -9.65 18.91 5.07
C SER A 351 -8.13 19.13 4.99
N ASP A 352 -7.52 19.56 6.08
CA ASP A 352 -6.07 19.81 6.21
C ASP A 352 -5.17 18.67 5.75
N HIS A 353 -5.64 17.42 5.88
CA HIS A 353 -4.91 16.24 5.43
C HIS A 353 -4.76 16.16 3.91
N VAL A 354 -5.56 16.92 3.15
CA VAL A 354 -5.56 16.91 1.67
C VAL A 354 -4.49 17.85 1.12
N ASN A 355 -4.09 18.87 1.90
CA ASN A 355 -3.22 19.96 1.47
C ASN A 355 -1.83 19.48 1.02
N HIS A 356 -1.21 18.59 1.81
CA HIS A 356 0.11 18.05 1.49
C HIS A 356 0.07 17.07 0.32
N ILE A 357 -1.04 16.34 0.15
CA ILE A 357 -1.26 15.43 -0.99
C ILE A 357 -1.37 16.24 -2.30
N VAL A 358 -2.04 17.39 -2.28
CA VAL A 358 -2.09 18.30 -3.45
C VAL A 358 -0.70 18.80 -3.80
N ALA A 359 0.09 19.19 -2.79
CA ALA A 359 1.45 19.69 -2.99
C ALA A 359 2.40 18.60 -3.51
N SER A 360 2.33 17.38 -2.94
CA SER A 360 3.15 16.25 -3.38
C SER A 360 2.82 15.86 -4.82
N LEU A 361 1.53 15.75 -5.16
CA LEU A 361 1.08 15.47 -6.52
C LEU A 361 1.55 16.52 -7.53
N ARG A 362 1.53 17.82 -7.17
CA ARG A 362 2.00 18.90 -8.05
C ARG A 362 3.49 18.82 -8.37
N GLU A 363 4.30 18.39 -7.41
CA GLU A 363 5.74 18.21 -7.64
C GLU A 363 6.03 16.90 -8.36
N GLU A 364 5.27 15.83 -8.08
CA GLU A 364 5.40 14.56 -8.76
C GLU A 364 5.10 14.69 -10.27
N VAL A 365 4.01 15.35 -10.66
CA VAL A 365 3.71 15.58 -12.08
C VAL A 365 4.82 16.38 -12.78
N LYS A 366 5.51 17.30 -12.10
CA LYS A 366 6.65 18.04 -12.68
C LYS A 366 7.85 17.13 -12.92
N MET A 367 8.04 16.10 -12.10
CA MET A 367 9.10 15.11 -12.29
C MET A 367 8.80 14.17 -13.48
N ILE A 368 7.52 13.95 -13.81
CA ILE A 368 7.12 13.08 -14.93
C ILE A 368 7.15 13.81 -16.26
N ASP A 369 6.75 15.10 -16.30
CA ASP A 369 6.69 15.92 -17.54
C ASP A 369 8.06 16.06 -18.25
N THR A 370 9.16 15.79 -17.54
CA THR A 370 10.52 15.84 -18.10
C THR A 370 10.95 14.55 -18.79
N THR A 371 10.12 13.50 -18.79
CA THR A 371 10.49 12.20 -19.35
C THR A 371 9.99 12.01 -20.78
N PRO A 372 10.79 11.43 -21.72
CA PRO A 372 10.35 11.22 -23.09
C PRO A 372 9.12 10.30 -23.14
N PRO A 373 8.11 10.62 -23.95
CA PRO A 373 6.90 9.80 -24.06
C PRO A 373 7.24 8.41 -24.58
N GLY A 374 6.81 7.38 -23.86
CA GLY A 374 6.83 5.99 -24.31
C GLY A 374 5.90 5.82 -25.52
N LYS A 375 6.38 5.17 -26.58
CA LYS A 375 5.53 4.80 -27.72
C LYS A 375 4.77 3.51 -27.40
N PHE A 376 3.58 3.62 -26.83
CA PHE A 376 2.63 2.51 -26.83
C PHE A 376 1.77 2.59 -28.11
N PRO A 377 1.96 1.68 -29.09
CA PRO A 377 1.15 1.69 -30.30
C PRO A 377 -0.34 1.51 -29.95
N ASN A 378 -1.19 2.39 -30.50
CA ASN A 378 -2.65 2.43 -30.33
C ASN A 378 -3.18 2.94 -28.98
N ASN A 379 -2.37 3.66 -28.19
CA ASN A 379 -2.80 4.22 -26.92
C ASN A 379 -3.36 5.65 -27.07
N PRO A 380 -4.61 5.94 -26.62
CA PRO A 380 -5.20 7.28 -26.73
C PRO A 380 -4.65 8.29 -25.71
N PHE A 381 -3.92 7.84 -24.68
CA PHE A 381 -3.38 8.70 -23.63
C PHE A 381 -1.84 8.71 -23.64
N ASN A 382 -1.26 9.89 -23.36
CA ASN A 382 0.16 10.02 -23.10
C ASN A 382 0.53 9.57 -21.67
N ASP A 383 1.81 9.51 -21.35
CA ASP A 383 2.29 9.04 -20.03
C ASP A 383 1.77 9.87 -18.86
N MET A 384 1.67 11.20 -19.02
CA MET A 384 1.13 12.09 -17.99
C MET A 384 -0.35 11.77 -17.71
N GLN A 385 -1.13 11.59 -18.77
CA GLN A 385 -2.55 11.23 -18.67
C GLN A 385 -2.71 9.85 -18.02
N TRP A 386 -1.90 8.85 -18.38
CA TRP A 386 -1.91 7.54 -17.73
C TRP A 386 -1.55 7.59 -16.26
N TYR A 387 -0.55 8.39 -15.91
CA TYR A 387 -0.16 8.58 -14.53
C TYR A 387 -1.31 9.17 -13.70
N LEU A 388 -1.98 10.21 -14.20
CA LEU A 388 -3.14 10.82 -13.55
C LEU A 388 -4.34 9.87 -13.48
N ILE A 389 -4.60 9.10 -14.54
CA ILE A 389 -5.62 8.05 -14.57
C ILE A 389 -5.35 7.02 -13.49
N PHE A 390 -4.11 6.57 -13.34
CA PHE A 390 -3.74 5.59 -12.33
C PHE A 390 -3.95 6.10 -10.92
N ILE A 391 -3.57 7.34 -10.63
CA ILE A 391 -3.85 7.95 -9.33
C ILE A 391 -5.34 7.89 -9.02
N GLN A 392 -6.19 8.33 -9.97
CA GLN A 392 -7.64 8.27 -9.79
C GLN A 392 -8.15 6.83 -9.64
N SER A 393 -7.59 5.88 -10.37
CA SER A 393 -8.02 4.46 -10.34
C SER A 393 -7.86 3.81 -8.96
N ASN A 394 -6.88 4.27 -8.17
CA ASN A 394 -6.66 3.80 -6.81
C ASN A 394 -7.86 4.07 -5.88
N TYR A 395 -8.76 4.97 -6.30
CA TYR A 395 -9.92 5.39 -5.51
C TYR A 395 -11.26 4.83 -6.02
N CYS A 396 -11.27 3.99 -7.05
CA CYS A 396 -12.51 3.51 -7.69
C CYS A 396 -13.24 2.37 -6.94
N GLU A 397 -12.65 1.79 -5.89
CA GLU A 397 -13.23 0.64 -5.15
C GLU A 397 -13.95 1.04 -3.85
N ASP A 398 -13.92 2.32 -3.47
CA ASP A 398 -14.52 2.73 -2.21
C ASP A 398 -16.04 2.53 -2.29
N ASP A 399 -16.55 1.59 -1.48
CA ASP A 399 -17.98 1.48 -1.22
C ASP A 399 -18.47 2.88 -0.86
N ALA A 400 -19.23 3.44 -1.79
CA ALA A 400 -19.91 4.71 -1.69
C ALA A 400 -20.89 4.66 -0.52
N SER A 401 -20.36 4.75 0.70
CA SER A 401 -21.06 5.35 1.80
C SER A 401 -21.19 6.82 1.41
N PRO A 402 -22.41 7.33 1.14
CA PRO A 402 -22.64 8.72 0.73
C PRO A 402 -22.17 9.76 1.77
N THR A 403 -21.75 9.29 2.96
CA THR A 403 -21.20 10.12 4.04
C THR A 403 -19.70 10.37 3.95
N SER A 404 -18.96 9.73 3.03
CA SER A 404 -17.54 10.01 2.90
C SER A 404 -17.35 11.33 2.13
N ARG A 405 -17.16 12.43 2.88
CA ARG A 405 -16.72 13.75 2.40
C ARG A 405 -15.42 13.70 1.54
N THR A 406 -14.82 12.53 1.36
CA THR A 406 -13.66 12.24 0.51
C THR A 406 -13.92 12.41 -0.99
N LEU A 407 -15.14 12.22 -1.49
CA LEU A 407 -15.43 12.37 -2.93
C LEU A 407 -15.22 13.82 -3.43
N GLY A 408 -15.68 14.80 -2.65
CA GLY A 408 -15.47 16.23 -2.97
C GLY A 408 -14.00 16.64 -2.89
N THR A 409 -13.23 16.06 -1.97
CA THR A 409 -11.80 16.36 -1.80
C THR A 409 -10.91 15.72 -2.87
N ARG A 410 -11.35 14.63 -3.53
CA ARG A 410 -10.56 13.96 -4.58
C ARG A 410 -10.54 14.71 -5.90
N SER A 411 -11.71 15.12 -6.37
CA SER A 411 -11.83 16.01 -7.54
C SER A 411 -11.04 17.31 -7.33
N TYR A 412 -10.91 17.73 -6.07
CA TYR A 412 -10.14 18.91 -5.71
C TYR A 412 -8.64 18.77 -6.00
N PHE A 413 -8.04 17.57 -5.87
CA PHE A 413 -6.64 17.32 -6.22
C PHE A 413 -6.33 17.72 -7.66
N PHE A 414 -7.18 17.25 -8.58
CA PHE A 414 -7.03 17.48 -10.00
C PHE A 414 -7.39 18.91 -10.39
N LYS A 415 -8.45 19.47 -9.79
CA LYS A 415 -8.82 20.89 -9.93
C LYS A 415 -7.66 21.81 -9.56
N GLN A 416 -6.94 21.49 -8.49
CA GLN A 416 -5.80 22.25 -8.01
C GLN A 416 -4.48 21.95 -8.75
N ASN A 417 -4.46 21.09 -9.78
CA ASN A 417 -3.23 20.74 -10.47
C ASN A 417 -3.20 21.29 -11.91
N PRO A 418 -2.37 22.32 -12.22
CA PRO A 418 -2.34 22.91 -13.56
C PRO A 418 -1.82 21.93 -14.62
N THR A 419 -0.97 20.97 -14.25
CA THR A 419 -0.50 19.92 -15.17
C THR A 419 -1.63 18.97 -15.54
N PHE A 420 -2.51 18.61 -14.61
CA PHE A 420 -3.74 17.87 -14.94
C PHE A 420 -4.61 18.65 -15.92
N GLN A 421 -4.86 19.93 -15.61
CA GLN A 421 -5.69 20.78 -16.47
C GLN A 421 -5.11 20.89 -17.89
N LYS A 422 -3.78 21.03 -18.02
CA LYS A 422 -3.07 21.00 -19.31
C LYS A 422 -3.17 19.65 -20.00
N ALA A 423 -2.94 18.55 -19.27
CA ALA A 423 -2.91 17.19 -19.82
C ALA A 423 -4.26 16.75 -20.41
N PHE A 424 -5.38 17.19 -19.83
CA PHE A 424 -6.72 16.87 -20.31
C PHE A 424 -7.42 18.03 -21.04
N GLY A 425 -6.72 19.15 -21.26
CA GLY A 425 -7.25 20.28 -22.02
C GLY A 425 -8.42 20.99 -21.34
N CYS A 426 -8.38 21.13 -20.01
CA CYS A 426 -9.42 21.79 -19.23
C CYS A 426 -9.47 23.30 -19.50
N LYS A 427 -10.68 23.86 -19.53
CA LYS A 427 -10.96 25.25 -19.92
C LYS A 427 -11.97 25.89 -18.98
N PRO A 428 -12.07 27.24 -18.93
CA PRO A 428 -13.13 27.93 -18.21
C PRO A 428 -14.51 27.35 -18.57
N GLY A 429 -15.30 27.02 -17.54
CA GLY A 429 -16.59 26.35 -17.67
C GLY A 429 -16.56 24.85 -17.35
N HIS A 430 -15.40 24.19 -17.44
CA HIS A 430 -15.25 22.83 -16.92
C HIS A 430 -15.19 22.81 -15.39
N ARG A 431 -15.72 21.75 -14.77
CA ARG A 431 -15.81 21.64 -13.30
C ARG A 431 -14.43 21.58 -12.61
N LEU A 432 -13.45 20.95 -13.24
CA LEU A 432 -12.09 20.76 -12.72
C LEU A 432 -11.11 21.81 -13.25
N TYR A 433 -11.60 22.90 -13.83
CA TYR A 433 -10.76 24.03 -14.21
C TYR A 433 -10.67 25.03 -13.05
N THR A 434 -9.45 25.47 -12.76
CA THR A 434 -9.15 26.58 -11.85
C THR A 434 -8.11 27.46 -12.49
N ALA A 435 -8.38 28.77 -12.56
CA ALA A 435 -7.40 29.71 -13.08
C ALA A 435 -6.17 29.74 -12.18
N GLU A 436 -4.99 29.97 -12.76
CA GLU A 436 -3.70 29.87 -12.05
C GLU A 436 -3.62 30.73 -10.77
N LYS A 437 -4.21 31.94 -10.82
CA LYS A 437 -4.29 32.87 -9.68
C LYS A 437 -5.16 32.38 -8.52
N ASP A 438 -6.05 31.43 -8.79
CA ASP A 438 -7.03 30.90 -7.82
C ASP A 438 -6.60 29.50 -7.32
N LEU A 439 -5.38 29.05 -7.68
CA LEU A 439 -4.80 27.82 -7.16
C LEU A 439 -4.31 28.03 -5.72
N CYS A 440 -4.74 27.17 -4.80
CA CYS A 440 -4.23 27.17 -3.42
C CYS A 440 -2.79 26.66 -3.41
N MET A 441 -1.81 27.50 -3.04
CA MET A 441 -0.39 27.15 -2.99
C MET A 441 0.07 27.00 -1.53
N LEU A 442 0.65 25.85 -1.18
CA LEU A 442 1.10 25.61 0.18
C LEU A 442 2.59 25.89 0.41
N TYR A 443 3.47 25.75 -0.60
CA TYR A 443 4.94 25.78 -0.46
C TYR A 443 5.68 26.64 -1.47
#